data_AF-A0A1J3DS48-F1
#
_entry.id   AF-A0A1J3DS48-F1
#
_cell.length_a   1.000
_cell.length_b   1.000
_cell.length_c   1.000
_cell.angle_alpha   90.00
_cell.angle_beta   90.00
_cell.angle_gamma   90.00
#
_symmetry.space_group_name_H-M   'P 1'
#
loop_
_entity.id
_entity.type
_entity.pdbx_description
1 polymer ?
#
loop_
_entity_poly.entity_id
_entity_poly.type
_entity_poly.pdbx_seq_one_letter_code
_entity_poly.pdbx_strand_id
1 'polypeptide(L)'
;HGRKSKMNTGLQKNQVPITVFAFGCPRIGDQDFRKIVESLKSLNILRIVNVPDVAPHYPLLLYDEVGEVLQINTLNSTYLK
;
A
#
# COMPACT_ATOMS: atom_id res chain seq x y z
N HIS A 1 28.76 11.92 -41.99
CA HIS A 1 29.24 11.73 -40.61
C HIS A 1 28.34 12.50 -39.63
N GLY A 2 27.19 11.92 -39.28
CA GLY A 2 26.18 12.56 -38.44
C GLY A 2 26.54 12.49 -36.96
N ARG A 3 26.68 13.64 -36.31
CA ARG A 3 26.89 13.78 -34.86
C ARG A 3 25.57 13.43 -34.17
N LYS A 4 25.45 12.22 -33.60
CA LYS A 4 24.34 11.91 -32.68
C LYS A 4 24.60 12.59 -31.35
N SER A 5 23.79 13.60 -31.05
CA SER A 5 23.68 14.21 -29.71
C SER A 5 23.28 13.12 -28.71
N LYS A 6 24.17 12.80 -27.76
CA LYS A 6 23.82 12.08 -26.54
C LYS A 6 22.99 13.03 -25.69
N MET A 7 21.68 12.82 -25.64
CA MET A 7 20.86 13.42 -24.59
C MET A 7 21.26 12.78 -23.26
N ASN A 8 22.01 13.54 -22.46
CA ASN A 8 22.23 13.22 -21.06
C ASN A 8 20.92 13.47 -20.31
N THR A 9 20.07 12.46 -20.18
CA THR A 9 18.95 12.48 -19.22
C THR A 9 19.50 12.23 -17.81
N GLY A 10 20.33 13.17 -17.35
CA GLY A 10 20.91 13.22 -16.02
C GLY A 10 19.92 13.79 -15.01
N LEU A 11 18.78 13.13 -14.86
CA LEU A 11 17.99 13.16 -13.64
C LEU A 11 17.69 11.70 -13.34
N GLN A 12 18.62 11.05 -12.63
CA GLN A 12 18.26 9.90 -11.81
C GLN A 12 17.03 10.37 -11.00
N LYS A 13 15.83 9.91 -11.35
CA LYS A 13 14.65 10.12 -10.51
C LYS A 13 14.96 9.40 -9.20
N ASN A 14 15.54 10.10 -8.24
CA ASN A 14 15.57 9.63 -6.87
C ASN A 14 14.11 9.47 -6.48
N GLN A 15 13.62 8.24 -6.51
CA GLN A 15 12.24 7.94 -6.13
C GLN A 15 12.13 8.27 -4.64
N VAL A 16 11.31 9.27 -4.32
CA VAL A 16 11.02 9.64 -2.93
C VAL A 16 10.22 8.47 -2.31
N PRO A 17 10.65 7.92 -1.18
CA PRO A 17 9.86 6.91 -0.49
C PRO A 17 8.54 7.53 0.00
N ILE A 18 7.43 6.87 -0.30
CA ILE A 18 6.08 7.23 0.13
C ILE A 18 5.60 6.11 1.05
N THR A 19 5.08 6.47 2.21
CA THR A 19 4.55 5.51 3.17
C THR A 19 3.12 5.86 3.54
N VAL A 20 2.23 4.88 3.46
CA VAL A 20 0.82 4.99 3.82
C VAL A 20 0.56 4.22 5.12
N PHE A 21 -0.03 4.88 6.10
CA PHE A 21 -0.59 4.25 7.30
C PHE A 21 -2.10 4.25 7.20
N ALA A 22 -2.68 3.10 6.91
CA ALA A 22 -4.12 2.95 6.65
C ALA A 22 -4.80 2.28 7.84
N PHE A 23 -5.83 2.92 8.42
CA PHE A 23 -6.55 2.41 9.59
C PHE A 23 -7.94 1.92 9.18
N GLY A 24 -8.33 0.71 9.60
CA GLY A 24 -9.68 0.17 9.31
C GLY A 24 -10.00 0.11 7.82
N CYS A 25 -8.97 0.01 6.97
CA CYS A 25 -9.09 0.22 5.53
C CYS A 25 -9.69 -1.02 4.84
N PRO A 26 -10.85 -0.91 4.17
CA PRO A 26 -11.43 -1.98 3.37
C PRO A 26 -10.52 -2.31 2.17
N ARG A 27 -10.83 -3.41 1.48
CA ARG A 27 -10.20 -3.77 0.20
C ARG A 27 -10.70 -2.83 -0.90
N ILE A 28 -9.80 -2.37 -1.77
CA ILE A 28 -10.09 -1.27 -2.71
C ILE A 28 -9.99 -1.70 -4.17
N GLY A 29 -9.10 -2.62 -4.51
CA GLY A 29 -8.87 -3.04 -5.89
C GLY A 29 -8.77 -4.55 -6.05
N ASP A 30 -8.72 -4.97 -7.30
CA ASP A 30 -8.60 -6.35 -7.73
C ASP A 30 -7.12 -6.79 -7.85
N GLN A 31 -6.88 -7.93 -8.49
CA GLN A 31 -5.52 -8.44 -8.73
C GLN A 31 -4.67 -7.51 -9.60
N ASP A 32 -5.25 -6.77 -10.54
CA ASP A 32 -4.48 -5.87 -11.40
C ASP A 32 -4.09 -4.60 -10.64
N PHE A 33 -4.96 -4.11 -9.76
CA PHE A 33 -4.60 -3.08 -8.79
C PHE A 33 -3.42 -3.51 -7.92
N ARG A 34 -3.46 -4.73 -7.37
CA ARG A 34 -2.36 -5.28 -6.57
C ARG A 34 -1.04 -5.30 -7.35
N LYS A 35 -1.03 -5.82 -8.58
CA LYS A 35 0.17 -5.86 -9.43
C LYS A 35 0.76 -4.47 -9.64
N ILE A 36 -0.08 -3.46 -9.85
CA ILE A 36 0.36 -2.07 -10.02
C ILE A 36 1.01 -1.57 -8.73
N VAL A 37 0.34 -1.75 -7.58
CA VAL A 37 0.86 -1.31 -6.27
C VAL A 37 2.19 -1.99 -5.94
N GLU A 38 2.30 -3.32 -6.12
CA GLU A 38 3.53 -4.07 -5.88
C GLU A 38 4.68 -3.67 -6.83
N SER A 39 4.37 -3.14 -8.01
CA SER A 39 5.40 -2.63 -8.94
C SER A 39 6.02 -1.29 -8.50
N LEU A 40 5.36 -0.55 -7.60
CA LEU A 40 5.81 0.76 -7.10
C LEU A 40 6.83 0.58 -5.96
N LYS A 41 8.10 0.35 -6.31
CA LYS A 41 9.19 0.06 -5.35
C LYS A 41 9.42 1.09 -4.24
N SER A 42 8.98 2.34 -4.43
CA SER A 42 9.11 3.41 -3.43
C SER A 42 7.86 3.58 -2.56
N LEU A 43 6.83 2.76 -2.75
CA LEU A 43 5.59 2.81 -1.98
C LEU A 43 5.60 1.73 -0.90
N ASN A 44 5.41 2.15 0.35
CA ASN A 44 5.23 1.27 1.49
C ASN A 44 3.82 1.47 2.04
N ILE A 45 3.11 0.40 2.35
CA ILE A 45 1.75 0.46 2.90
C ILE A 45 1.72 -0.40 4.15
N LEU A 46 1.35 0.21 5.28
CA LEU A 46 1.04 -0.48 6.51
C LEU A 46 -0.46 -0.33 6.80
N ARG A 47 -1.17 -1.44 6.84
CA ARG A 47 -2.60 -1.53 7.17
C ARG A 47 -2.76 -1.90 8.64
N ILE A 48 -3.26 -0.98 9.43
CA ILE A 48 -3.61 -1.19 10.83
C ILE A 48 -5.05 -1.72 10.89
N VAL A 49 -5.18 -2.99 11.28
CA VAL A 49 -6.45 -3.72 11.36
C VAL A 49 -6.72 -4.08 12.81
N ASN A 50 -7.92 -3.73 13.29
CA ASN A 50 -8.34 -4.09 14.64
C ASN A 50 -9.15 -5.39 14.60
N VAL A 51 -8.86 -6.34 15.50
CA VAL A 51 -9.54 -7.66 15.54
C VAL A 51 -11.07 -7.58 15.50
N PRO A 52 -11.76 -6.74 16.31
CA PRO A 52 -13.22 -6.62 16.25
C PRO A 52 -13.74 -5.80 15.06
N ASP A 53 -12.87 -5.14 14.28
CA ASP A 53 -13.28 -4.36 13.11
C ASP A 53 -13.43 -5.26 11.87
N VAL A 54 -14.64 -5.29 11.32
CA VAL A 54 -14.95 -6.10 10.14
C VAL A 54 -14.66 -5.37 8.83
N ALA A 55 -14.56 -4.03 8.83
CA ALA A 55 -14.42 -3.23 7.61
C ALA A 55 -13.24 -3.66 6.73
N PRO A 56 -12.05 -4.00 7.26
CA PRO A 56 -10.91 -4.45 6.46
C PRO A 56 -11.12 -5.73 5.66
N HIS A 57 -12.13 -6.53 6.00
CA HIS A 57 -12.46 -7.79 5.31
C HIS A 57 -13.42 -7.58 4.13
N TYR A 58 -13.96 -6.38 3.94
CA TYR A 58 -14.88 -6.06 2.86
C TYR A 58 -14.19 -5.27 1.74
N PRO A 59 -14.60 -5.45 0.47
CA PRO A 59 -15.58 -6.43 0.00
C PRO A 59 -14.98 -7.85 -0.09
N LEU A 60 -15.82 -8.89 0.06
CA LEU A 60 -15.37 -10.28 0.22
C LEU A 60 -14.86 -10.94 -1.07
N LEU A 61 -15.40 -10.56 -2.23
CA LEU A 61 -15.17 -11.23 -3.51
C LEU A 61 -14.63 -10.24 -4.53
N LEU A 62 -13.70 -10.70 -5.39
CA LEU A 62 -13.10 -9.92 -6.49
C LEU A 62 -12.18 -8.76 -6.06
N TYR A 63 -11.82 -8.67 -4.77
CA TYR A 63 -10.84 -7.71 -4.26
C TYR A 63 -9.63 -8.41 -3.64
N ASP A 64 -8.47 -7.81 -3.82
CA ASP A 64 -7.19 -8.28 -3.29
C ASP A 64 -6.62 -7.27 -2.28
N GLU A 65 -5.72 -7.75 -1.44
CA GLU A 65 -5.07 -6.95 -0.41
C GLU A 65 -3.69 -6.48 -0.87
N VAL A 66 -3.27 -5.30 -0.40
CA VAL A 66 -1.96 -4.71 -0.70
C VAL A 66 -1.30 -4.19 0.57
N GLY A 67 0.03 -4.26 0.61
CA GLY A 67 0.82 -3.82 1.75
C GLY A 67 0.89 -4.84 2.88
N GLU A 68 1.56 -4.43 3.96
CA GLU A 68 1.75 -5.22 5.17
C GLU A 68 0.62 -4.95 6.17
N VAL A 69 0.25 -5.96 6.96
CA VAL A 69 -0.82 -5.85 7.97
C VAL A 69 -0.23 -5.81 9.37
N LEU A 70 -0.54 -4.74 10.10
CA LEU A 70 -0.37 -4.66 11.54
C LEU A 70 -1.72 -4.92 12.21
N GLN A 71 -1.89 -6.13 12.74
CA GLN A 71 -3.07 -6.48 13.51
C GLN A 71 -2.95 -6.01 14.96
N ILE A 72 -3.95 -5.29 15.45
CA ILE A 72 -4.11 -4.89 16.84
C ILE A 72 -5.39 -5.49 17.43
N ASN A 73 -5.46 -5.60 18.75
CA ASN A 73 -6.65 -6.07 19.43
C ASN A 73 -7.05 -5.09 20.55
N THR A 74 -8.03 -4.23 20.27
CA THR A 74 -8.54 -3.28 21.26
C THR A 74 -9.28 -3.93 22.42
N LEU A 75 -9.72 -5.19 22.30
CA LEU A 75 -10.35 -5.95 23.39
C LEU A 75 -9.39 -6.23 24.54
N ASN A 76 -8.08 -6.14 24.30
CA ASN A 76 -7.06 -6.27 25.34
C ASN A 76 -6.86 -4.98 26.15
N SER A 77 -7.46 -3.85 25.73
CA SER A 77 -7.33 -2.58 26.43
C SER A 77 -8.31 -2.50 27.58
N THR A 78 -7.81 -2.17 28.78
CA THR A 78 -8.66 -1.91 29.95
C THR A 78 -9.34 -0.53 29.93
N TYR A 79 -9.02 0.31 28.93
CA TYR A 79 -9.55 1.67 28.78
C TYR A 79 -10.66 1.78 27.74
N LEU A 80 -10.73 0.82 26.82
CA LEU A 80 -11.74 0.80 25.76
C LEU A 80 -12.95 0.00 26.26
N LYS A 81 -14.15 0.52 26.01
CA LYS A 81 -15.42 -0.12 26.37
C LYS A 81 -15.75 -1.27 25.44
#